data_AF-A0A166KEE2-F1
#
_entry.id   AF-A0A166KEE2-F1
#
_cell.length_a   1.000
_cell.length_b   1.000
_cell.length_c   1.000
_cell.angle_alpha   90.00
_cell.angle_beta   90.00
_cell.angle_gamma   90.00
#
_symmetry.space_group_name_H-M   'P 1'
#
loop_
_entity.id
_entity.type
_entity.pdbx_description
1 polymer ?
#
loop_
_entity_poly.entity_id
_entity_poly.type
_entity_poly.pdbx_seq_one_letter_code
_entity_poly.pdbx_strand_id
1 'polypeptide(L)' 'MLNDQKTKPKAPKKWKAMLLVWLTIYPLLNLFFPLLDPYIGQFSLPLRLLIMTIIIVPIMSSILAFLHKKLFSWVRA' A
#
# COMPACT_ATOMS: atom_id res chain seq x y z
N MET A 1 34.89 0.20 -32.87
CA MET A 1 33.58 0.80 -33.17
C MET A 1 32.72 0.62 -31.93
N LEU A 2 32.26 1.73 -31.36
CA LEU A 2 31.51 1.76 -30.10
C LEU A 2 30.16 1.04 -30.21
N ASN A 3 29.67 0.63 -29.04
CA ASN A 3 28.27 0.68 -28.63
C ASN A 3 27.48 -0.64 -28.68
N ASP A 4 27.92 -1.62 -27.88
CA ASP A 4 26.99 -2.56 -27.26
C ASP A 4 26.07 -1.79 -26.31
N GLN A 5 24.96 -1.29 -26.86
CA GLN A 5 23.79 -0.82 -26.13
C GLN A 5 23.18 -2.00 -25.36
N LYS A 6 23.85 -2.45 -24.30
CA LYS A 6 23.31 -3.40 -23.35
C LYS A 6 22.20 -2.69 -22.59
N THR A 7 20.99 -2.82 -23.13
CA THR A 7 19.74 -2.30 -22.58
C THR A 7 19.73 -2.57 -21.08
N LYS A 8 19.83 -1.51 -20.28
CA LYS A 8 19.78 -1.60 -18.83
C LYS A 8 18.56 -2.45 -18.48
N PRO A 9 18.70 -3.53 -17.68
CA PRO A 9 17.54 -4.27 -17.21
C PRO A 9 16.63 -3.25 -16.58
N LYS A 10 15.41 -3.15 -17.12
CA LYS A 10 14.38 -2.17 -16.76
C LYS A 10 14.09 -2.38 -15.28
N ALA A 11 14.84 -1.67 -14.42
CA ALA A 11 14.78 -1.86 -12.98
C ALA A 11 13.29 -1.81 -12.58
N PRO A 12 12.82 -2.76 -11.75
CA PRO A 12 11.41 -2.83 -11.39
C PRO A 12 10.98 -1.44 -10.96
N LYS A 13 10.03 -0.85 -11.70
CA LYS A 13 9.72 0.58 -11.62
C LYS A 13 9.20 0.88 -10.22
N LYS A 14 10.09 1.26 -9.29
CA LYS A 14 9.78 1.57 -7.88
C LYS A 14 8.61 2.55 -7.74
N TRP A 15 8.49 3.46 -8.70
CA TRP A 15 7.39 4.42 -8.80
C TRP A 15 6.00 3.76 -8.97
N LYS A 16 5.90 2.62 -9.67
CA LYS A 16 4.64 1.86 -9.77
C LYS A 16 4.24 1.26 -8.42
N ALA A 17 5.21 0.78 -7.65
CA ALA A 17 4.95 0.27 -6.30
C ALA A 17 4.48 1.40 -5.37
N MET A 18 5.14 2.57 -5.43
CA MET A 18 4.74 3.77 -4.68
C MET A 18 3.31 4.23 -4.99
N LEU A 19 2.95 4.32 -6.27
CA LEU A 19 1.59 4.67 -6.69
C LEU A 19 0.56 3.63 -6.23
N LEU A 20 0.91 2.36 -6.27
CA LEU A 20 0.00 1.29 -5.87
C LEU A 20 -0.22 1.26 -4.35
N VAL A 21 0.84 1.49 -3.57
CA VAL A 21 0.75 1.72 -2.12
C VAL A 21 -0.15 2.93 -1.85
N TRP A 22 0.07 4.05 -2.54
CA TRP A 22 -0.74 5.25 -2.37
C TRP A 22 -2.22 5.02 -2.73
N LEU A 23 -2.49 4.36 -3.86
CA LEU A 23 -3.83 3.98 -4.32
C LEU A 23 -4.49 2.95 -3.39
N THR A 24 -3.71 2.19 -2.63
CA THR A 24 -4.25 1.27 -1.61
C THR A 24 -4.57 2.04 -0.34
N ILE A 25 -3.65 2.87 0.13
CA ILE A 25 -3.75 3.58 1.40
C ILE A 25 -4.93 4.55 1.38
N TYR A 26 -5.03 5.39 0.34
CA TYR A 26 -6.01 6.46 0.29
C TYR A 26 -7.48 5.97 0.41
N PRO A 27 -7.99 5.05 -0.42
CA PRO A 27 -9.35 4.55 -0.29
C PRO A 27 -9.54 3.70 0.96
N LEU A 28 -8.49 3.01 1.43
CA LEU A 28 -8.58 2.27 2.67
C LEU A 28 -8.80 3.22 3.84
N LEU A 29 -8.04 4.31 3.95
CA LEU A 29 -8.31 5.34 4.95
C LEU A 29 -9.70 5.93 4.77
N ASN A 30 -10.10 6.30 3.55
CA ASN A 30 -11.41 6.91 3.31
C ASN A 30 -12.59 5.97 3.65
N LEU A 31 -12.38 4.66 3.61
CA LEU A 31 -13.37 3.66 4.03
C LEU A 31 -13.33 3.41 5.53
N PHE A 32 -12.14 3.22 6.11
CA PHE A 32 -11.96 2.89 7.52
C PHE A 32 -12.25 4.07 8.44
N PHE A 33 -11.93 5.32 8.05
CA PHE A 33 -12.23 6.50 8.85
C PHE A 33 -13.72 6.59 9.22
N PRO A 34 -14.67 6.65 8.27
CA PRO A 34 -16.09 6.70 8.60
C PRO A 34 -16.61 5.39 9.19
N LEU A 35 -16.01 4.23 8.89
CA LEU A 35 -16.42 2.96 9.50
C LEU A 35 -16.06 2.88 10.99
N LEU A 36 -14.86 3.34 11.37
CA LEU A 36 -14.35 3.24 12.73
C LEU A 36 -14.73 4.46 13.59
N ASP A 37 -15.09 5.60 12.99
CA ASP A 37 -15.63 6.76 13.70
C ASP A 37 -16.77 6.45 14.67
N PRO A 38 -17.86 5.77 14.25
CA PRO A 38 -18.97 5.47 15.15
C PRO A 38 -18.59 4.52 16.31
N TYR A 39 -17.60 3.63 16.14
CA TYR A 39 -17.22 2.68 17.19
C TYR A 39 -16.28 3.29 18.23
N ILE A 40 -15.41 4.21 17.79
CA ILE A 40 -14.28 4.70 18.59
C ILE A 40 -14.39 6.19 18.91
N GLY A 41 -15.39 6.90 18.39
CA GLY A 41 -15.60 8.35 18.58
C GLY A 41 -15.82 8.79 20.03
N GLN A 42 -16.13 7.85 20.91
CA GLN A 42 -16.26 8.03 22.36
C GLN A 42 -14.92 8.01 23.13
N PHE A 43 -13.82 7.61 22.48
CA PHE A 43 -12.49 7.60 23.10
C PHE A 43 -11.67 8.85 22.74
N SER A 44 -10.70 9.17 23.59
CA SER A 44 -9.75 10.26 23.33
C SER A 44 -8.96 10.01 22.03
N LEU A 45 -8.64 11.09 21.32
CA LEU A 45 -7.96 11.08 20.03
C LEU A 45 -6.74 10.13 19.96
N PRO A 46 -5.80 10.10 20.94
CA PRO A 46 -4.66 9.18 20.89
C PRO A 46 -5.05 7.71 21.00
N LEU A 47 -6.06 7.37 21.82
CA LEU A 47 -6.50 5.99 22.00
C LEU A 47 -7.22 5.48 20.75
N ARG A 48 -8.01 6.36 20.13
CA ARG A 48 -8.69 6.11 18.87
C ARG A 48 -7.70 5.82 17.73
N LEU A 49 -6.63 6.60 17.63
CA LEU A 49 -5.55 6.36 16.68
C LEU A 49 -4.81 5.04 16.93
N LEU A 50 -4.57 4.68 18.20
CA LEU A 50 -3.93 3.41 18.55
C LEU A 50 -4.76 2.22 18.03
N ILE A 51 -6.07 2.22 18.30
CA ILE A 51 -6.98 1.16 17.85
C ILE A 51 -7.06 1.12 16.33
N MET A 52 -7.19 2.29 15.68
CA MET A 52 -7.22 2.38 14.22
C MET A 52 -5.94 1.85 13.60
N THR A 53 -4.75 2.21 14.12
CA THR A 53 -3.47 1.76 13.57
C THR A 53 -3.26 0.26 13.75
N ILE A 54 -3.63 -0.30 14.92
CA ILE A 54 -3.57 -1.75 15.17
C ILE A 54 -4.42 -2.54 14.16
N ILE A 55 -5.54 -1.99 13.68
CA ILE A 55 -6.41 -2.64 12.69
C ILE A 55 -5.94 -2.35 11.25
N ILE A 56 -5.64 -1.08 10.94
CA ILE A 56 -5.32 -0.63 9.59
C ILE A 56 -3.97 -1.18 9.13
N VAL A 57 -2.96 -1.20 9.98
CA VAL A 57 -1.60 -1.65 9.64
C VAL A 57 -1.57 -3.11 9.15
N PRO A 58 -2.12 -4.12 9.87
CA PRO A 58 -2.11 -5.50 9.39
C PRO A 58 -2.92 -5.65 8.10
N ILE A 59 -4.04 -4.94 7.96
CA ILE A 59 -4.85 -4.97 6.73
C ILE A 59 -4.05 -4.41 5.55
N MET A 60 -3.40 -3.26 5.72
CA MET A 60 -2.52 -2.67 4.72
C MET A 60 -1.37 -3.62 4.36
N SER A 61 -0.75 -4.25 5.35
CA SER A 61 0.33 -5.22 5.15
C SER A 61 -0.13 -6.42 4.32
N SER A 62 -1.32 -6.98 4.62
CA SER A 62 -1.91 -8.07 3.84
C SER A 62 -2.23 -7.64 2.40
N ILE A 63 -2.82 -6.47 2.20
CA ILE A 63 -3.13 -5.96 0.85
C ILE A 63 -1.84 -5.71 0.07
N LEU A 64 -0.81 -5.14 0.72
CA LEU A 64 0.48 -4.91 0.09
C LEU A 64 1.16 -6.22 -0.31
N ALA A 65 1.09 -7.26 0.54
CA ALA A 65 1.58 -8.60 0.21
C ALA A 65 0.82 -9.21 -0.98
N PHE A 66 -0.50 -9.04 -1.03
CA PHE A 66 -1.33 -9.50 -2.15
C PHE A 66 -0.99 -8.78 -3.45
N LEU A 67 -0.84 -7.45 -3.40
CA LEU A 67 -0.43 -6.62 -4.52
C LEU A 67 0.98 -6.95 -4.99
N HIS A 68 1.93 -7.17 -4.07
CA HIS A 68 3.27 -7.64 -4.41
C HIS A 68 3.21 -8.99 -5.15
N LYS A 69 2.38 -9.95 -4.72
CA LYS A 69 2.17 -11.21 -5.46
C LYS A 69 1.61 -10.97 -6.87
N LYS A 70 0.57 -10.13 -7.00
CA LYS A 70 -0.05 -9.80 -8.28
C LYS A 70 0.90 -9.06 -9.23
N LEU A 71 1.72 -8.15 -8.68
CA LEU A 71 2.75 -7.42 -9.42
C LEU A 71 3.93 -8.30 -9.82
N PHE A 72 4.33 -9.26 -8.99
CA PHE A 72 5.40 -10.20 -9.35
C PHE A 72 4.98 -11.09 -10.53
N SER A 73 3.70 -11.47 -10.57
CA SER A 73 3.09 -12.12 -11.74
C SER A 73 3.07 -11.20 -12.97
N TRP A 74 2.87 -9.89 -12.80
CA TRP A 74 2.88 -8.90 -13.90
C TRP A 74 4.28 -8.48 -14.35
N VAL A 75 5.31 -8.66 -13.51
CA VAL A 75 6.72 -8.41 -13.87
C VAL A 75 7.34 -9.60 -14.59
N ARG A 76 6.80 -10.82 -14.38
CA ARG A 76 7.24 -12.05 -15.04
C ARG A 76 6.48 -12.38 -16.32
N ALA A 77 5.24 -11.91 -16.47
CA ALA A 77 4.45 -11.98 -17.72
C ALA A 77 4.79 -10.81 -18.65
#